data_AF-A0A1V5P808-F1
#
_entry.id   AF-A0A1V5P808-F1
#
_cell.length_a   1.000
_cell.length_b   1.000
_cell.length_c   1.000
_cell.angle_alpha   90.00
_cell.angle_beta   90.00
_cell.angle_gamma   90.00
#
_symmetry.space_group_name_H-M   'P 1'
#
loop_
_entity.id
_entity.type
_entity.pdbx_description
1 polymer ?
#
loop_
_entity_poly.entity_id
_entity_poly.type
_entity_poly.pdbx_seq_one_letter_code
_entity_poly.pdbx_strand_id
1 'polypeptide(L)'
;MGPSNLNNPWNNSFPKHNEGPNTGQFSKPWDVLCLPTGEVIVIDTFNHRVQKFGTDGSFITQWGQVGYGNDRGKIEFQFPTFATLDQYGFLLVVDTGNHRIQKFTQDGEFLGTWGGPGYGEGQFSQPHGIAVSPDQGDIFIVDTENNRIQRYSYSSSWKLWYEDLTKKKKAPVPEGVFTPTPQEVIF
;
A
#
# COMPACT_ATOMS: atom_id res chain seq x y z
N MET A 1 17.20 -29.26 -34.25
CA MET A 1 17.01 -27.81 -34.10
C MET A 1 15.50 -27.56 -34.13
N GLY A 2 14.89 -27.30 -32.98
CA GLY A 2 13.46 -26.93 -32.90
C GLY A 2 13.29 -25.43 -33.11
N PRO A 3 12.13 -24.95 -33.60
CA PRO A 3 11.96 -23.55 -33.94
C PRO A 3 12.03 -22.67 -32.68
N SER A 4 12.82 -21.59 -32.77
CA SER A 4 12.86 -20.52 -31.78
C SER A 4 11.48 -19.85 -31.69
N ASN A 5 10.89 -19.90 -30.51
CA ASN A 5 9.57 -19.32 -30.25
C ASN A 5 9.71 -17.80 -30.03
N LEU A 6 9.94 -17.05 -31.10
CA LEU A 6 10.16 -15.59 -31.07
C LEU A 6 8.88 -14.76 -30.91
N ASN A 7 7.71 -15.39 -30.75
CA ASN A 7 6.41 -14.69 -30.63
C ASN A 7 5.63 -15.09 -29.38
N ASN A 8 6.30 -15.47 -28.29
CA ASN A 8 5.61 -15.64 -27.02
C ASN A 8 5.50 -14.28 -26.31
N PRO A 9 4.31 -13.64 -26.21
CA PRO A 9 4.16 -12.39 -25.46
C PRO A 9 4.49 -12.53 -23.98
N TRP A 10 4.56 -13.77 -23.47
CA TRP A 10 5.00 -14.11 -22.11
C TRP A 10 6.53 -14.23 -21.96
N ASN A 11 7.33 -14.03 -23.01
CA ASN A 11 8.79 -14.10 -22.92
C ASN A 11 9.45 -12.78 -22.47
N ASN A 12 8.66 -11.72 -22.27
CA ASN A 12 9.07 -10.51 -21.55
C ASN A 12 8.71 -10.59 -20.05
N SER A 13 8.50 -11.79 -19.52
CA SER A 13 8.15 -11.99 -18.12
C SER A 13 9.31 -11.60 -17.22
N PHE A 14 9.00 -10.95 -16.09
CA PHE A 14 9.85 -10.87 -14.89
C PHE A 14 10.70 -12.14 -14.72
N PRO A 15 11.96 -12.04 -14.27
CA PRO A 15 12.87 -13.18 -14.32
C PRO A 15 12.25 -14.39 -13.61
N LYS A 16 12.13 -15.49 -14.36
CA LYS A 16 11.56 -16.74 -13.84
C LYS A 16 12.41 -17.21 -12.66
N HIS A 17 11.79 -17.44 -11.50
CA HIS A 17 12.43 -17.90 -10.26
C HIS A 17 13.31 -16.87 -9.53
N ASN A 18 12.83 -15.63 -9.42
CA ASN A 18 13.43 -14.60 -8.56
C ASN A 18 12.97 -14.72 -7.10
N GLU A 19 13.17 -15.89 -6.48
CA GLU A 19 12.92 -16.06 -5.04
C GLU A 19 14.09 -15.51 -4.22
N GLY A 20 13.78 -14.79 -3.14
CA GLY A 20 14.77 -14.35 -2.17
C GLY A 20 14.59 -12.93 -1.66
N PRO A 21 15.48 -12.48 -0.78
CA PRO A 21 15.38 -11.19 -0.11
C PRO A 21 16.06 -10.04 -0.87
N ASN A 22 16.81 -10.32 -1.93
CA ASN A 22 17.56 -9.27 -2.63
C ASN A 22 16.63 -8.38 -3.46
N THR A 23 17.12 -7.21 -3.87
CA THR A 23 16.43 -6.31 -4.80
C THR A 23 15.93 -7.05 -6.05
N GLY A 24 14.65 -6.87 -6.40
CA GLY A 24 14.04 -7.52 -7.55
C GLY A 24 13.75 -9.02 -7.38
N GLN A 25 14.04 -9.57 -6.19
CA GLN A 25 13.56 -10.89 -5.76
C GLN A 25 12.34 -10.74 -4.85
N PHE A 26 11.58 -11.82 -4.70
CA PHE A 26 10.33 -11.83 -3.95
C PHE A 26 10.28 -13.02 -3.00
N SER A 27 9.53 -12.86 -1.93
CA SER A 27 9.13 -13.90 -1.00
C SER A 27 7.64 -13.76 -0.77
N LYS A 28 6.86 -14.66 -1.38
CA LYS A 28 5.39 -14.68 -1.35
C LYS A 28 4.79 -13.29 -1.68
N PRO A 29 5.01 -12.76 -2.89
CA PRO A 29 4.35 -11.52 -3.29
C PRO A 29 2.85 -11.75 -3.41
N TRP A 30 2.04 -11.07 -2.60
CA TRP A 30 0.59 -11.33 -2.52
C TRP A 30 -0.23 -10.41 -3.42
N ASP A 31 0.26 -9.20 -3.68
CA ASP A 31 -0.48 -8.20 -4.44
C ASP A 31 0.42 -7.43 -5.40
N VAL A 32 -0.20 -6.98 -6.50
CA VAL A 32 0.40 -6.13 -7.52
C VAL A 32 -0.59 -5.03 -7.90
N LEU A 33 -0.11 -3.78 -7.86
CA LEU A 33 -0.88 -2.60 -8.20
C LEU A 33 -0.25 -1.91 -9.41
N CYS A 34 -1.01 -1.76 -10.50
CA CYS A 34 -0.61 -0.96 -11.65
C CYS A 34 -0.89 0.52 -11.38
N LEU A 35 0.15 1.35 -11.42
CA LEU A 35 0.01 2.80 -11.27
C LEU A 35 -0.47 3.43 -12.59
N PRO A 36 -1.21 4.55 -12.55
CA PRO A 36 -1.65 5.27 -13.75
C PRO A 36 -0.50 5.74 -14.67
N THR A 37 0.69 5.88 -14.10
CA THR A 37 1.93 6.25 -14.79
C THR A 37 2.59 5.08 -15.54
N GLY A 38 2.14 3.84 -15.29
CA GLY A 38 2.60 2.62 -15.95
C GLY A 38 3.47 1.73 -15.07
N GLU A 39 4.17 2.27 -14.07
CA GLU A 39 4.93 1.46 -13.10
C GLU A 39 4.01 0.53 -12.32
N VAL A 40 4.59 -0.55 -11.78
CA VAL A 40 3.89 -1.49 -10.92
C VAL A 40 4.47 -1.48 -9.52
N ILE A 41 3.60 -1.53 -8.53
CA ILE A 41 3.92 -1.76 -7.12
C ILE A 41 3.67 -3.22 -6.81
N VAL A 42 4.62 -3.88 -6.15
CA VAL A 42 4.51 -5.27 -5.68
C VAL A 42 4.63 -5.28 -4.18
N ILE A 43 3.68 -5.95 -3.53
CA ILE A 43 3.69 -6.18 -2.09
C ILE A 43 4.41 -7.49 -1.82
N ASP A 44 5.66 -7.37 -1.36
CA ASP A 44 6.58 -8.47 -1.13
C ASP A 44 6.48 -8.94 0.32
N THR A 45 5.38 -9.63 0.62
CA THR A 45 4.83 -9.86 1.96
C THR A 45 5.83 -10.47 2.93
N PHE A 46 6.53 -11.55 2.56
CA PHE A 46 7.44 -12.24 3.47
C PHE A 46 8.85 -11.63 3.51
N ASN A 47 9.12 -10.63 2.65
CA ASN A 47 10.28 -9.76 2.80
C ASN A 47 9.93 -8.45 3.51
N HIS A 48 8.68 -8.25 3.95
CA HIS A 48 8.24 -7.10 4.75
C HIS A 48 8.49 -5.76 4.05
N ARG A 49 8.27 -5.71 2.73
CA ARG A 49 8.59 -4.53 1.92
C ARG A 49 7.63 -4.35 0.76
N VAL A 50 7.72 -3.17 0.17
CA VAL A 50 7.08 -2.79 -1.10
C VAL A 50 8.18 -2.55 -2.13
N GLN A 51 7.98 -3.03 -3.34
CA GLN A 51 8.90 -2.80 -4.46
C GLN A 51 8.17 -2.17 -5.64
N LYS A 52 8.81 -1.22 -6.32
CA LYS A 52 8.30 -0.54 -7.52
C LYS A 52 9.13 -0.93 -8.73
N PHE A 53 8.47 -1.23 -9.84
CA PHE A 53 9.11 -1.65 -11.09
C PHE A 53 8.54 -0.90 -12.30
N GLY A 54 9.33 -0.80 -13.36
CA GLY A 54 8.84 -0.42 -14.68
C GLY A 54 7.94 -1.50 -15.29
N THR A 55 7.21 -1.16 -16.35
CA THR A 55 6.38 -2.11 -17.12
C THR A 55 7.20 -3.22 -17.78
N ASP A 56 8.49 -2.99 -17.97
CA ASP A 56 9.46 -3.96 -18.50
C ASP A 56 10.06 -4.87 -17.41
N GLY A 57 9.62 -4.71 -16.15
CA GLY A 57 10.12 -5.44 -15.00
C GLY A 57 11.44 -4.93 -14.42
N SER A 58 11.96 -3.78 -14.91
CA SER A 58 13.13 -3.14 -14.33
C SER A 58 12.84 -2.66 -12.91
N PHE A 59 13.75 -2.93 -11.97
CA PHE A 59 13.64 -2.43 -10.60
C PHE A 59 13.83 -0.92 -10.56
N ILE A 60 12.92 -0.20 -9.89
CA ILE A 60 13.00 1.25 -9.71
C ILE A 60 13.40 1.59 -8.27
N THR A 61 12.62 1.15 -7.29
CA THR A 61 12.87 1.44 -5.87
C THR A 61 12.18 0.43 -4.97
N GLN A 62 12.53 0.43 -3.68
CA GLN A 62 11.86 -0.33 -2.64
C GLN A 62 11.91 0.43 -1.32
N TRP A 63 10.98 0.11 -0.44
CA TRP A 63 10.98 0.58 0.94
C TRP A 63 10.29 -0.43 1.85
N GLY A 64 10.57 -0.34 3.14
CA GLY A 64 10.10 -1.30 4.12
C GLY A 64 11.19 -2.24 4.60
N GLN A 65 11.07 -2.63 5.86
CA GLN A 65 11.82 -3.70 6.51
C GLN A 65 10.91 -4.34 7.57
N VAL A 66 11.28 -5.50 8.09
CA VAL A 66 10.54 -6.11 9.21
C VAL A 66 10.56 -5.20 10.44
N GLY A 67 9.42 -5.01 11.08
CA GLY A 67 9.30 -4.26 12.34
C GLY A 67 7.88 -3.80 12.63
N TYR A 68 7.77 -2.97 13.67
CA TYR A 68 6.48 -2.56 14.27
C TYR A 68 6.31 -1.02 14.32
N GLY A 69 7.41 -0.27 14.22
CA GLY A 69 7.42 1.19 14.33
C GLY A 69 7.55 1.87 12.96
N ASN A 70 7.35 3.18 12.92
CA ASN A 70 7.71 4.02 11.76
C ASN A 70 8.64 5.17 12.18
N ASP A 71 9.35 4.97 13.28
CA ASP A 71 10.14 6.02 13.92
C ASP A 71 11.44 6.31 13.17
N ARG A 72 11.89 7.56 13.24
CA ARG A 72 13.23 8.00 12.78
C ARG A 72 13.49 7.75 11.28
N GLY A 73 12.46 7.82 10.45
CA GLY A 73 12.59 7.70 8.99
C GLY A 73 12.78 6.26 8.49
N LYS A 74 12.54 5.26 9.35
CA LYS A 74 12.45 3.86 8.94
C LYS A 74 10.99 3.50 8.68
N ILE A 75 10.74 2.90 7.53
CA ILE A 75 9.43 2.34 7.20
C ILE A 75 9.49 0.87 7.58
N GLU A 76 8.66 0.44 8.52
CA GLU A 76 8.61 -0.97 8.92
C GLU A 76 7.24 -1.56 8.62
N PHE A 77 7.24 -2.80 8.14
CA PHE A 77 6.05 -3.59 7.91
C PHE A 77 6.14 -4.92 8.64
N GLN A 78 4.98 -5.52 8.89
CA GLN A 78 4.85 -6.89 9.32
C GLN A 78 3.84 -7.60 8.42
N PHE A 79 4.36 -8.38 7.46
CA PHE A 79 3.55 -9.08 6.45
C PHE A 79 2.56 -8.13 5.76
N PRO A 80 3.02 -7.12 4.99
CA PRO A 80 2.11 -6.30 4.21
C PRO A 80 1.45 -7.16 3.14
N THR A 81 0.16 -6.97 2.87
CA THR A 81 -0.61 -7.93 2.05
C THR A 81 -1.24 -7.34 0.80
N PHE A 82 -1.63 -6.07 0.85
CA PHE A 82 -2.41 -5.44 -0.20
C PHE A 82 -2.05 -3.96 -0.32
N ALA A 83 -2.15 -3.40 -1.52
CA ALA A 83 -2.08 -1.97 -1.71
C ALA A 83 -3.06 -1.44 -2.76
N THR A 84 -3.45 -0.19 -2.59
CA THR A 84 -4.29 0.53 -3.55
C THR A 84 -3.92 2.01 -3.57
N LEU A 85 -4.45 2.75 -4.53
CA LEU A 85 -4.38 4.20 -4.52
C LEU A 85 -5.65 4.78 -3.92
N ASP A 86 -5.48 5.86 -3.17
CA ASP A 86 -6.61 6.71 -2.81
C ASP A 86 -7.05 7.63 -3.96
N GLN A 87 -8.16 8.34 -3.75
CA GLN A 87 -8.72 9.26 -4.74
C GLN A 87 -7.78 10.42 -5.15
N TYR A 88 -6.71 10.66 -4.39
CA TYR A 88 -5.69 11.68 -4.67
C TYR A 88 -4.39 11.07 -5.23
N GLY A 89 -4.36 9.76 -5.45
CA GLY A 89 -3.23 9.03 -5.98
C GLY A 89 -2.17 8.64 -4.96
N PHE A 90 -2.44 8.75 -3.65
CA PHE A 90 -1.52 8.27 -2.63
C PHE A 90 -1.65 6.76 -2.44
N LEU A 91 -0.52 6.10 -2.20
CA LEU A 91 -0.48 4.67 -1.97
C LEU A 91 -0.93 4.36 -0.54
N LEU A 92 -1.92 3.48 -0.41
CA LEU A 92 -2.34 2.88 0.85
C LEU A 92 -1.86 1.43 0.87
N VAL A 93 -1.17 1.03 1.93
CA VAL A 93 -0.65 -0.34 2.12
C VAL A 93 -1.24 -0.93 3.38
N VAL A 94 -1.83 -2.12 3.26
CA VAL A 94 -2.33 -2.91 4.38
C VAL A 94 -1.16 -3.62 5.04
N ASP A 95 -0.85 -3.23 6.27
CA ASP A 95 0.21 -3.80 7.09
C ASP A 95 -0.40 -4.79 8.09
N THR A 96 -0.73 -5.98 7.58
CA THR A 96 -1.62 -6.95 8.24
C THR A 96 -1.12 -7.37 9.62
N GLY A 97 0.15 -7.72 9.75
CA GLY A 97 0.73 -8.17 11.00
C GLY A 97 0.92 -7.04 12.03
N ASN A 98 0.89 -5.78 11.60
CA ASN A 98 0.87 -4.61 12.50
C ASN A 98 -0.54 -4.05 12.71
N HIS A 99 -1.58 -4.68 12.13
CA HIS A 99 -2.97 -4.29 12.34
C HIS A 99 -3.26 -2.84 11.96
N ARG A 100 -2.64 -2.33 10.89
CA ARG A 100 -2.72 -0.92 10.50
C ARG A 100 -2.70 -0.73 8.99
N ILE A 101 -3.07 0.47 8.56
CA ILE A 101 -2.87 0.94 7.18
C ILE A 101 -1.78 1.99 7.20
N GLN A 102 -0.86 1.93 6.23
CA GLN A 102 0.18 2.92 6.03
C GLN A 102 -0.04 3.67 4.72
N LYS A 103 0.21 4.98 4.72
CA LYS A 103 0.02 5.87 3.57
C LYS A 103 1.34 6.44 3.09
N PHE A 104 1.53 6.44 1.78
CA PHE A 104 2.75 6.91 1.13
C PHE A 104 2.46 7.75 -0.11
N THR A 105 3.45 8.52 -0.54
CA THR A 105 3.53 8.91 -1.96
C THR A 105 3.80 7.66 -2.81
N GLN A 106 3.58 7.76 -4.13
CA GLN A 106 3.87 6.65 -5.05
C GLN A 106 5.37 6.34 -5.19
N ASP A 107 6.24 7.16 -4.60
CA ASP A 107 7.70 6.97 -4.57
C ASP A 107 8.21 6.49 -3.20
N GLY A 108 7.30 6.18 -2.28
CA GLY A 108 7.62 5.56 -1.00
C GLY A 108 7.90 6.53 0.15
N GLU A 109 7.62 7.83 0.00
CA GLU A 109 7.69 8.76 1.12
C GLU A 109 6.52 8.49 2.08
N PHE A 110 6.83 8.20 3.34
CA PHE A 110 5.83 7.93 4.37
C PHE A 110 5.07 9.20 4.76
N LEU A 111 3.74 9.13 4.71
CA LEU A 111 2.85 10.25 5.03
C LEU A 111 2.10 10.06 6.34
N GLY A 112 1.87 8.82 6.77
CA GLY A 112 1.19 8.54 8.02
C GLY A 112 0.62 7.14 8.09
N THR A 113 -0.01 6.83 9.22
CA THR A 113 -0.67 5.55 9.46
C THR A 113 -1.90 5.76 10.33
N TRP A 114 -2.86 4.85 10.23
CA TRP A 114 -3.98 4.75 11.15
C TRP A 114 -4.34 3.27 11.35
N GLY A 115 -5.09 3.00 12.41
CA GLY A 115 -5.32 1.64 12.87
C GLY A 115 -4.50 1.30 14.11
N GLY A 116 -4.57 0.03 14.47
CA GLY A 116 -3.91 -0.56 15.62
C GLY A 116 -4.67 -1.81 16.05
N PRO A 117 -4.05 -2.73 16.80
CA PRO A 117 -4.70 -3.96 17.23
C PRO A 117 -5.93 -3.66 18.09
N GLY A 118 -7.04 -4.34 17.80
CA GLY A 118 -8.25 -4.28 18.62
C GLY A 118 -9.55 -4.60 17.87
N TYR A 119 -10.67 -4.37 18.55
CA TYR A 119 -12.01 -4.75 18.10
C TYR A 119 -12.94 -3.53 17.94
N GLY A 120 -12.52 -2.35 18.42
CA GLY A 120 -13.32 -1.12 18.34
C GLY A 120 -13.24 -0.46 16.97
N GLU A 121 -14.08 0.54 16.72
CA GLU A 121 -13.96 1.41 15.55
C GLU A 121 -12.57 2.03 15.49
N GLY A 122 -11.95 2.04 14.31
CA GLY A 122 -10.59 2.57 14.17
C GLY A 122 -9.48 1.56 14.50
N GLN A 123 -9.81 0.37 15.02
CA GLN A 123 -8.88 -0.70 15.34
C GLN A 123 -9.10 -1.91 14.42
N PHE A 124 -8.07 -2.71 14.22
CA PHE A 124 -8.09 -3.86 13.31
C PHE A 124 -7.54 -5.13 13.96
N SER A 125 -7.96 -6.27 13.44
CA SER A 125 -7.44 -7.61 13.70
C SER A 125 -7.13 -8.28 12.36
N GLN A 126 -5.84 -8.30 11.99
CA GLN A 126 -5.32 -8.80 10.72
C GLN A 126 -6.15 -8.31 9.50
N PRO A 127 -6.11 -7.01 9.18
CA PRO A 127 -6.76 -6.53 7.98
C PRO A 127 -6.06 -7.10 6.75
N HIS A 128 -6.78 -7.56 5.73
CA HIS A 128 -6.18 -8.20 4.53
C HIS A 128 -6.46 -7.46 3.21
N GLY A 129 -7.57 -6.72 3.13
CA GLY A 129 -7.99 -6.07 1.90
C GLY A 129 -8.33 -4.61 2.15
N ILE A 130 -8.08 -3.77 1.15
CA ILE A 130 -8.47 -2.37 1.14
C ILE A 130 -8.99 -1.98 -0.25
N ALA A 131 -10.09 -1.25 -0.30
CA ALA A 131 -10.66 -0.72 -1.54
C ALA A 131 -11.06 0.75 -1.34
N VAL A 132 -11.01 1.52 -2.43
CA VAL A 132 -11.40 2.93 -2.42
C VAL A 132 -12.52 3.11 -3.43
N SER A 133 -13.64 3.67 -2.97
CA SER A 133 -14.80 3.93 -3.82
C SER A 133 -14.50 5.07 -4.79
N PRO A 134 -14.82 4.93 -6.08
CA PRO A 134 -14.46 5.92 -7.10
C PRO A 134 -15.27 7.23 -7.00
N ASP A 135 -16.36 7.26 -6.24
CA ASP A 135 -17.30 8.39 -6.18
C ASP A 135 -16.91 9.46 -5.14
N GLN A 136 -16.86 9.07 -3.86
CA GLN A 136 -16.58 9.95 -2.72
C GLN A 136 -15.18 9.69 -2.12
N GLY A 137 -14.48 8.66 -2.63
CA GLY A 137 -13.21 8.21 -2.09
C GLY A 137 -13.32 7.49 -0.76
N ASP A 138 -14.50 7.02 -0.37
CA ASP A 138 -14.67 6.20 0.83
C ASP A 138 -13.73 4.99 0.77
N ILE A 139 -13.00 4.74 1.87
CA ILE A 139 -12.07 3.63 1.99
C ILE A 139 -12.77 2.51 2.76
N PHE A 140 -12.71 1.29 2.23
CA PHE A 140 -13.26 0.08 2.86
C PHE A 140 -12.11 -0.86 3.19
N ILE A 141 -12.06 -1.32 4.44
CA ILE A 141 -11.01 -2.22 4.93
C ILE A 141 -11.66 -3.51 5.42
N VAL A 142 -11.16 -4.64 4.91
CA VAL A 142 -11.57 -5.97 5.36
C VAL A 142 -10.78 -6.31 6.61
N ASP A 143 -11.47 -6.27 7.75
CA ASP A 143 -10.94 -6.51 9.09
C ASP A 143 -11.17 -7.99 9.47
N THR A 144 -10.32 -8.84 8.88
CA THR A 144 -10.57 -10.27 8.65
C THR A 144 -10.87 -11.04 9.93
N GLU A 145 -10.03 -10.92 10.95
CA GLU A 145 -10.20 -11.69 12.20
C GLU A 145 -11.29 -11.11 13.10
N ASN A 146 -11.71 -9.88 12.84
CA ASN A 146 -12.90 -9.30 13.46
C ASN A 146 -14.19 -9.62 12.69
N ASN A 147 -14.11 -10.36 11.56
CA ASN A 147 -15.25 -10.74 10.72
C ASN A 147 -16.11 -9.53 10.30
N ARG A 148 -15.48 -8.40 9.98
CA ARG A 148 -16.20 -7.17 9.60
C ARG A 148 -15.51 -6.39 8.50
N ILE A 149 -16.22 -5.39 8.00
CA ILE A 149 -15.67 -4.36 7.12
C ILE A 149 -15.81 -3.01 7.82
N GLN A 150 -14.74 -2.21 7.82
CA GLN A 150 -14.80 -0.84 8.30
C GLN A 150 -14.74 0.12 7.12
N ARG A 151 -15.62 1.12 7.14
CA ARG A 151 -15.63 2.21 6.16
C ARG A 151 -15.04 3.47 6.76
N TYR A 152 -14.32 4.20 5.95
CA TYR A 152 -13.60 5.40 6.32
C TYR A 152 -13.90 6.50 5.30
N SER A 153 -14.52 7.58 5.74
CA SER A 153 -14.77 8.74 4.89
C SER A 153 -13.64 9.76 5.02
N TYR A 154 -13.28 10.38 3.90
CA TYR A 154 -12.33 11.50 3.90
C TYR A 154 -12.92 12.69 4.65
N SER A 155 -12.22 13.18 5.68
CA SER A 155 -12.63 14.42 6.34
C SER A 155 -12.28 15.64 5.47
N SER A 156 -13.10 16.70 5.58
CA SER A 156 -12.92 17.94 4.81
C SER A 156 -11.56 18.63 5.06
N SER A 157 -10.91 18.37 6.20
CA SER A 157 -9.60 18.92 6.54
C SER A 157 -8.46 18.35 5.67
N TRP A 158 -8.59 17.11 5.18
CA TRP A 158 -7.61 16.50 4.27
C TRP A 158 -7.60 17.15 2.90
N LYS A 159 -8.78 17.45 2.37
CA LYS A 159 -8.93 18.13 1.07
C LYS A 159 -8.18 19.46 1.08
N LEU A 160 -8.32 20.23 2.16
CA LEU A 160 -7.67 21.52 2.32
C LEU A 160 -6.14 21.41 2.42
N TRP A 161 -5.63 20.40 3.15
CA TRP A 161 -4.18 20.18 3.22
C TRP A 161 -3.58 19.77 1.87
N TYR A 162 -4.24 18.89 1.12
CA TYR A 162 -3.77 18.47 -0.21
C TYR A 162 -3.70 19.66 -1.19
N GLU A 163 -4.74 20.50 -1.20
CA GLU A 163 -4.72 21.74 -1.99
C GLU A 163 -3.55 22.66 -1.61
N ASP A 164 -3.12 22.67 -0.35
CA ASP A 164 -1.97 23.48 0.08
C ASP A 164 -0.62 22.84 -0.31
N LEU A 165 -0.49 21.51 -0.22
CA LEU A 165 0.70 20.78 -0.69
C LEU A 165 0.99 21.03 -2.18
N THR A 166 -0.02 20.84 -3.02
CA THR A 166 0.10 21.01 -4.47
C THR A 166 0.47 22.45 -4.86
N LYS A 167 0.07 23.44 -4.06
CA LYS A 167 0.36 24.86 -4.27
C LYS A 167 1.72 25.31 -3.70
N LYS A 168 2.17 24.75 -2.58
CA LYS A 168 3.33 25.26 -1.82
C LYS A 168 4.58 24.37 -1.82
N LYS A 169 4.53 23.17 -2.41
CA LYS A 169 5.68 22.24 -2.55
C LYS A 169 6.45 21.90 -1.26
N LYS A 170 5.95 22.19 -0.06
CA LYS A 170 6.68 22.02 1.22
C LYS A 170 5.83 22.19 2.49
N ALA A 171 4.53 21.87 2.45
CA ALA A 171 3.76 21.89 3.70
C ALA A 171 4.12 20.65 4.53
N PRO A 172 4.56 20.80 5.81
CA PRO A 172 4.75 19.64 6.68
C PRO A 172 3.42 18.89 6.84
N VAL A 173 3.52 17.57 6.96
CA VAL A 173 2.42 16.67 7.33
C VAL A 173 1.92 17.09 8.72
N PRO A 174 0.70 17.63 8.89
CA PRO A 174 0.24 18.09 10.18
C PRO A 174 -0.15 16.87 11.03
N GLU A 175 0.32 16.85 12.28
CA GLU A 175 -0.02 15.81 13.24
C GLU A 175 -1.54 15.73 13.45
N GLY A 176 -2.07 14.51 13.57
CA GLY A 176 -3.50 14.27 13.84
C GLY A 176 -4.44 14.47 12.64
N VAL A 177 -3.93 14.83 11.46
CA VAL A 177 -4.77 14.93 10.24
C VAL A 177 -5.06 13.54 9.65
N PHE A 178 -4.28 12.51 10.01
CA PHE A 178 -4.24 11.25 9.26
C PHE A 178 -5.31 10.20 9.58
N THR A 179 -6.25 10.50 10.47
CA THR A 179 -7.32 9.54 10.81
C THR A 179 -8.57 9.87 10.02
N PRO A 180 -8.83 9.20 8.88
CA PRO A 180 -10.18 9.19 8.35
C PRO A 180 -11.12 8.67 9.44
N THR A 181 -12.35 9.17 9.47
CA THR A 181 -13.28 8.81 10.55
C THR A 181 -13.81 7.40 10.29
N PRO A 182 -13.52 6.41 11.16
CA PRO A 182 -14.10 5.09 11.01
C PRO A 182 -15.60 5.15 11.22
N GLN A 183 -16.31 4.34 10.45
CA GLN A 183 -17.68 3.94 10.71
C GLN A 183 -17.75 2.44 10.51
N GLU A 184 -18.29 1.74 11.50
CA GLU A 184 -18.57 0.33 11.34
C GLU A 184 -19.65 0.13 10.27
N VAL A 185 -19.37 -0.72 9.29
CA VAL A 185 -20.36 -1.15 8.30
C VAL A 185 -20.53 -2.66 8.46
N ILE A 186 -21.64 -3.03 9.10
CA ILE A 186 -22.03 -4.42 9.24
C ILE A 186 -22.75 -4.82 7.96
N PHE A 187 -22.17 -5.74 7.20
CA PHE A 187 -22.85 -6.46 6.12
C PHE A 187 -23.37 -7.80 6.63
#